data_AF-A0A1G0NYU4-F1
#
_entry.id   AF-A0A1G0NYU4-F1
#
_cell.length_a   1.000
_cell.length_b   1.000
_cell.length_c   1.000
_cell.angle_alpha   90.00
_cell.angle_beta   90.00
_cell.angle_gamma   90.00
#
_symmetry.space_group_name_H-M   'P 1'
#
loop_
_entity.id
_entity.type
_entity.pdbx_description
1 polymer ?
#
loop_
_entity_poly.entity_id
_entity_poly.type
_entity_poly.pdbx_seq_one_letter_code
_entity_poly.pdbx_strand_id
1 'polypeptide(L)'
;MCRQLKRKALPPEFFSEVLLHLTLFLGYPTVLEALGVLSHSVGHRLRSPSLAPRGRSTVKKGRALFRSVYGKQTHRVLLNLDRLHPGLATHILDEAYGRIMSRGGIDFSEREIVNVVILFIQGYRKQLYSHLRGALRSGVQRVELANVLRYTGSLSSLDAKSVIRILEKINARGAPRPF
;
A
#
# COMPACT_ATOMS: atom_id res chain seq x y z
N MET A 1 10.86 10.47 2.19
CA MET A 1 10.27 11.75 1.75
C MET A 1 9.48 11.51 0.47
N CYS A 2 8.15 11.59 0.53
CA CYS A 2 7.25 11.35 -0.62
C CYS A 2 7.37 12.52 -1.61
N ARG A 3 8.21 12.36 -2.64
CA ARG A 3 8.65 13.47 -3.49
C ARG A 3 7.50 14.05 -4.31
N GLN A 4 6.53 13.25 -4.75
CA GLN A 4 5.45 13.75 -5.58
C GLN A 4 4.35 14.43 -4.75
N LEU A 5 4.05 13.91 -3.56
CA LEU A 5 3.02 14.46 -2.66
C LEU A 5 3.29 15.88 -2.15
N LYS A 6 4.49 16.44 -2.38
CA LYS A 6 4.81 17.84 -2.08
C LYS A 6 4.44 18.82 -3.19
N ARG A 7 3.99 18.33 -4.35
CA ARG A 7 3.62 19.17 -5.49
C ARG A 7 2.26 19.85 -5.26
N LYS A 8 2.11 21.08 -5.74
CA LYS A 8 0.83 21.81 -5.73
C LYS A 8 -0.25 21.14 -6.60
N ALA A 9 0.15 20.43 -7.64
CA ALA A 9 -0.70 19.62 -8.49
C ALA A 9 0.00 18.30 -8.83
N LEU A 10 -0.72 17.19 -8.72
CA LEU A 10 -0.25 15.86 -9.09
C LEU A 10 -0.71 15.53 -10.52
N PRO A 11 0.14 14.86 -11.32
CA PRO A 11 -0.22 14.52 -12.69
C PRO A 11 -1.30 13.42 -12.72
N PRO A 12 -2.15 13.36 -13.76
CA PRO A 12 -3.15 12.29 -13.92
C PRO A 12 -2.58 10.86 -13.80
N GLU A 13 -1.34 10.64 -14.24
CA GLU A 13 -0.62 9.37 -14.13
C GLU A 13 -0.41 8.94 -12.68
N PHE A 14 -0.22 9.89 -11.76
CA PHE A 14 -0.15 9.60 -10.33
C PHE A 14 -1.45 8.96 -9.86
N PHE A 15 -2.58 9.58 -10.19
CA PHE A 15 -3.90 9.07 -9.80
C PHE A 15 -4.21 7.74 -10.47
N SER A 16 -3.84 7.56 -11.73
CA SER A 16 -3.98 6.28 -12.43
C SER A 16 -3.22 5.15 -11.72
N GLU A 17 -1.97 5.39 -11.29
CA GLU A 17 -1.21 4.39 -10.55
C GLU A 17 -1.75 4.13 -9.14
N VAL A 18 -2.31 5.13 -8.47
CA VAL A 18 -3.03 4.93 -7.20
C VAL A 18 -4.27 4.07 -7.42
N LEU A 19 -5.07 4.33 -8.46
CA LEU A 19 -6.27 3.55 -8.76
C LEU A 19 -5.93 2.10 -9.13
N LEU A 20 -4.92 1.89 -9.98
CA LEU A 20 -4.43 0.54 -10.30
C LEU A 20 -3.92 -0.19 -9.05
N HIS A 21 -3.25 0.50 -8.15
CA HIS A 21 -2.80 -0.04 -6.87
C HIS A 21 -3.96 -0.46 -5.96
N LEU A 22 -5.04 0.31 -5.97
CA LEU A 22 -6.24 0.05 -5.16
C LEU A 22 -7.01 -1.21 -5.60
N THR A 23 -6.68 -1.83 -6.74
CA THR A 23 -7.22 -3.15 -7.10
C THR A 23 -6.98 -4.20 -6.01
N LEU A 24 -5.88 -4.06 -5.24
CA LEU A 24 -5.53 -4.95 -4.13
C LEU A 24 -6.49 -4.86 -2.93
N PHE A 25 -7.26 -3.77 -2.81
CA PHE A 25 -8.09 -3.48 -1.63
C PHE A 25 -9.57 -3.28 -1.97
N LEU A 26 -9.86 -2.76 -3.16
CA LEU A 26 -11.21 -2.43 -3.64
C LEU A 26 -11.69 -3.36 -4.75
N GLY A 27 -10.79 -4.17 -5.33
CA GLY A 27 -11.10 -5.02 -6.47
C GLY A 27 -11.25 -4.24 -7.78
N TYR A 28 -11.43 -4.99 -8.87
CA TYR A 28 -11.53 -4.42 -10.22
C TYR A 28 -12.76 -3.53 -10.43
N PRO A 29 -14.00 -3.90 -10.00
CA PRO A 29 -15.18 -3.10 -10.31
C PRO A 29 -15.06 -1.64 -9.87
N THR A 30 -14.68 -1.39 -8.61
CA THR A 30 -14.51 -0.03 -8.08
C THR A 30 -13.40 0.73 -8.80
N VAL A 31 -12.31 0.05 -9.17
CA VAL A 31 -11.20 0.68 -9.89
C VAL A 31 -11.57 1.03 -11.32
N LEU A 32 -12.38 0.20 -12.00
CA LEU A 32 -12.85 0.47 -13.35
C LEU A 32 -13.74 1.72 -13.40
N GLU A 33 -14.68 1.85 -12.46
CA GLU A 33 -15.51 3.06 -12.33
C GLU A 33 -14.65 4.31 -12.12
N ALA A 34 -13.71 4.26 -11.18
CA ALA A 34 -12.84 5.38 -10.87
C ALA A 34 -11.90 5.75 -12.04
N LEU A 35 -11.36 4.76 -12.75
CA LEU A 35 -10.55 4.99 -13.95
C LEU A 35 -11.40 5.54 -15.09
N GLY A 36 -12.67 5.15 -15.19
CA GLY A 36 -13.65 5.75 -16.10
C GLY A 36 -13.75 7.25 -15.87
N VAL A 37 -14.04 7.68 -14.64
CA VAL A 37 -14.14 9.10 -14.28
C VAL A 37 -12.84 9.86 -14.58
N LEU A 38 -11.69 9.29 -14.21
CA LEU A 38 -10.39 9.90 -14.48
C LEU A 38 -10.15 10.05 -15.99
N SER A 39 -10.43 9.01 -16.78
CA SER A 39 -10.23 9.04 -18.24
C SER A 39 -11.10 10.09 -18.92
N HIS A 40 -12.36 10.24 -18.52
CA HIS A 40 -13.26 11.27 -19.05
C HIS A 40 -12.76 12.69 -18.71
N SER A 41 -12.18 12.87 -17.53
CA SER A 41 -11.69 14.17 -17.06
C SER A 41 -10.38 14.60 -17.74
N VAL A 42 -9.55 13.66 -18.15
CA VAL A 42 -8.21 13.92 -18.71
C VAL A 42 -8.25 14.11 -20.24
N GLY A 43 -9.20 13.51 -20.93
CA GLY A 43 -9.42 13.69 -22.37
C GLY A 43 -8.34 13.11 -23.28
N HIS A 44 -7.35 12.38 -22.74
CA HIS A 44 -6.31 11.69 -23.52
C HIS A 44 -5.88 10.38 -22.85
N ARG A 45 -5.19 9.53 -23.62
CA ARG A 45 -4.68 8.24 -23.11
C ARG A 45 -3.54 8.46 -22.14
N LEU A 46 -3.73 8.02 -20.90
CA LEU A 46 -2.69 8.06 -19.86
C LEU A 46 -1.53 7.11 -20.19
N ARG A 47 -0.31 7.57 -19.92
CA ARG A 47 0.88 6.71 -19.97
C ARG A 47 0.99 5.95 -18.67
N SER A 48 1.21 4.63 -18.75
CA SER A 48 1.39 3.79 -17.57
C SER A 48 2.57 2.84 -17.78
N PRO A 49 3.38 2.56 -16.74
CA PRO A 49 4.38 1.51 -16.78
C PRO A 49 3.76 0.16 -17.17
N SER A 50 4.46 -0.61 -18.00
CA SER A 50 4.07 -1.98 -18.32
C SER A 50 3.99 -2.84 -17.06
N LEU A 51 3.04 -3.78 -17.05
CA LEU A 51 2.99 -4.80 -16.00
C LEU A 51 4.24 -5.67 -16.04
N ALA A 52 4.78 -5.99 -14.87
CA ALA A 52 5.85 -6.97 -14.79
C ALA A 52 5.37 -8.34 -15.31
N PRO A 53 6.22 -9.14 -15.97
CA PRO A 53 5.86 -10.49 -16.38
C PRO A 53 5.55 -11.36 -15.16
N ARG A 54 4.86 -12.48 -15.34
CA ARG A 54 4.70 -13.48 -14.27
C ARG A 54 5.95 -14.34 -14.13
N GLY A 55 6.16 -14.90 -12.94
CA GLY A 55 7.14 -15.96 -12.72
C GLY A 55 8.19 -15.68 -11.64
N ARG A 56 9.23 -16.53 -11.59
CA ARG A 56 10.18 -16.58 -10.47
C ARG A 56 10.89 -15.25 -10.18
N SER A 57 11.24 -14.49 -11.23
CA SER A 57 11.88 -13.18 -11.09
C SER A 57 10.96 -12.19 -10.35
N THR A 58 9.68 -12.19 -10.70
CA THR A 58 8.65 -11.34 -10.10
C THR A 58 8.37 -11.71 -8.65
N VAL A 59 8.29 -13.00 -8.34
CA VAL A 59 8.21 -13.50 -6.95
C VAL A 59 9.44 -13.06 -6.13
N LYS A 60 10.65 -13.11 -6.70
CA LYS A 60 11.88 -12.66 -6.02
C LYS A 60 11.83 -11.15 -5.73
N LYS A 61 11.41 -10.34 -6.70
CA LYS A 61 11.22 -8.89 -6.54
C LYS A 61 10.16 -8.59 -5.48
N GLY A 62 9.02 -9.28 -5.55
CA GLY A 62 7.93 -9.16 -4.58
C GLY A 62 8.38 -9.53 -3.17
N ARG A 63 9.16 -10.60 -3.02
CA ARG A 63 9.74 -10.99 -1.72
C ARG A 63 10.68 -9.94 -1.15
N ALA A 64 11.50 -9.30 -1.98
CA ALA A 64 12.37 -8.21 -1.54
C ALA A 64 11.53 -7.02 -1.02
N LEU A 65 10.49 -6.64 -1.75
CA LEU A 65 9.61 -5.54 -1.35
C LEU A 65 8.77 -5.88 -0.11
N PHE A 66 8.27 -7.10 -0.02
CA PHE A 66 7.58 -7.63 1.16
C PHE A 66 8.47 -7.56 2.41
N ARG A 67 9.77 -7.81 2.25
CA ARG A 67 10.74 -7.67 3.34
C ARG A 67 10.90 -6.21 3.80
N SER A 68 10.78 -5.24 2.90
CA SER A 68 10.80 -3.81 3.27
C SER A 68 9.61 -3.44 4.16
N VAL A 69 8.44 -4.05 3.96
CA VAL A 69 7.25 -3.84 4.82
C VAL A 69 7.39 -4.56 6.16
N TYR A 70 7.69 -5.87 6.14
CA TYR A 70 7.59 -6.72 7.34
C TYR A 70 8.90 -6.91 8.12
N GLY A 71 10.06 -6.57 7.55
CA GLY A 71 11.37 -6.64 8.19
C GLY A 71 11.72 -8.05 8.68
N LYS A 72 12.14 -8.17 9.95
CA LYS A 72 12.53 -9.45 10.56
C LYS A 72 11.40 -10.50 10.56
N GLN A 73 10.13 -10.07 10.46
CA GLN A 73 8.98 -10.97 10.55
C GLN A 73 8.54 -11.56 9.22
N THR A 74 9.20 -11.20 8.11
CA THR A 74 8.83 -11.67 6.77
C THR A 74 8.63 -13.17 6.70
N HIS A 75 9.57 -13.96 7.24
CA HIS A 75 9.47 -15.42 7.20
C HIS A 75 8.22 -15.92 7.95
N ARG A 76 7.98 -15.43 9.17
CA ARG A 76 6.82 -15.81 9.99
C ARG A 76 5.49 -15.44 9.33
N VAL A 77 5.40 -14.26 8.71
CA VAL A 77 4.18 -13.82 8.03
C VAL A 77 3.89 -14.70 6.82
N LEU A 78 4.90 -15.03 6.01
CA LEU A 78 4.71 -15.91 4.85
C LEU A 78 4.27 -17.32 5.27
N LEU A 79 4.88 -17.89 6.33
CA LEU A 79 4.42 -19.18 6.88
C LEU A 79 2.96 -19.12 7.34
N ASN A 80 2.56 -18.03 8.00
CA ASN A 80 1.17 -17.88 8.43
C ASN A 80 0.21 -17.76 7.24
N LEU A 81 0.61 -17.11 6.15
CA LEU A 81 -0.20 -17.04 4.93
C LEU A 81 -0.39 -18.44 4.31
N ASP A 82 0.66 -19.23 4.20
CA ASP A 82 0.54 -20.60 3.65
C ASP A 82 -0.26 -21.54 4.58
N ARG A 83 -0.27 -21.28 5.90
CA ARG A 83 -1.17 -21.97 6.84
C ARG A 83 -2.63 -21.62 6.64
N LEU A 84 -2.95 -20.40 6.20
CA LEU A 84 -4.32 -20.01 5.88
C LEU A 84 -4.80 -20.68 4.60
N HIS A 85 -3.93 -20.74 3.58
CA HIS A 85 -4.21 -21.46 2.36
C HIS A 85 -2.88 -21.81 1.64
N PRO A 86 -2.69 -23.07 1.19
CA PRO A 86 -1.50 -23.46 0.44
C PRO A 86 -1.28 -22.57 -0.79
N GLY A 87 -0.06 -21.99 -0.91
CA GLY A 87 0.31 -21.16 -2.05
C GLY A 87 -0.13 -19.69 -1.96
N LEU A 88 -0.85 -19.29 -0.91
CA LEU A 88 -1.25 -17.91 -0.70
C LEU A 88 -0.04 -16.98 -0.56
N ALA A 89 1.03 -17.43 0.11
CA ALA A 89 2.25 -16.62 0.21
C ALA A 89 2.85 -16.38 -1.17
N THR A 90 2.94 -17.42 -2.02
CA THR A 90 3.44 -17.30 -3.39
C THR A 90 2.56 -16.38 -4.23
N HIS A 91 1.23 -16.51 -4.11
CA HIS A 91 0.28 -15.64 -4.81
C HIS A 91 0.46 -14.16 -4.43
N ILE A 92 0.54 -13.85 -3.13
CA ILE A 92 0.77 -12.48 -2.64
C ILE A 92 2.14 -11.94 -3.10
N LEU A 93 3.17 -12.77 -3.10
CA LEU A 93 4.50 -12.37 -3.53
C LEU A 93 4.58 -12.11 -5.04
N ASP A 94 3.88 -12.88 -5.88
CA ASP A 94 3.85 -12.68 -7.32
C ASP A 94 2.94 -11.50 -7.70
N GLU A 95 1.64 -11.60 -7.38
CA GLU A 95 0.64 -10.65 -7.86
C GLU A 95 0.68 -9.32 -7.09
N ALA A 96 0.47 -9.36 -5.76
CA ALA A 96 0.37 -8.13 -4.99
C ALA A 96 1.72 -7.40 -4.91
N TYR A 97 2.77 -8.09 -4.43
CA TYR A 97 4.06 -7.43 -4.22
C TYR A 97 4.91 -7.35 -5.49
N GLY A 98 4.93 -8.42 -6.29
CA GLY A 98 5.75 -8.50 -7.49
C GLY A 98 5.20 -7.68 -8.64
N ARG A 99 3.89 -7.72 -8.91
CA ARG A 99 3.29 -7.09 -10.10
C ARG A 99 2.63 -5.75 -9.85
N ILE A 100 2.10 -5.48 -8.66
CA ILE A 100 1.40 -4.23 -8.35
C ILE A 100 2.24 -3.28 -7.48
N MET A 101 2.62 -3.70 -6.27
CA MET A 101 3.38 -2.85 -5.33
C MET A 101 4.75 -2.43 -5.89
N SER A 102 5.35 -3.24 -6.77
CA SER A 102 6.67 -2.96 -7.34
C SER A 102 6.64 -2.15 -8.64
N ARG A 103 5.44 -1.77 -9.11
CA ARG A 103 5.27 -0.92 -10.30
C ARG A 103 5.88 0.45 -10.08
N GLY A 104 6.42 1.02 -11.15
CA GLY A 104 6.86 2.41 -11.18
C GLY A 104 5.68 3.39 -11.15
N GLY A 105 5.96 4.65 -11.47
CA GLY A 105 4.97 5.73 -11.54
C GLY A 105 4.75 6.46 -10.21
N ILE A 106 4.67 5.72 -9.09
CA ILE A 106 4.67 6.29 -7.73
C ILE A 106 5.69 5.58 -6.83
N ASP A 107 6.26 6.33 -5.89
CA ASP A 107 7.29 5.84 -4.99
C ASP A 107 6.73 4.82 -3.99
N PHE A 108 7.58 3.91 -3.51
CA PHE A 108 7.16 2.91 -2.51
C PHE A 108 6.57 3.55 -1.23
N SER A 109 7.12 4.69 -0.79
CA SER A 109 6.58 5.42 0.35
C SER A 109 5.18 5.99 0.09
N GLU A 110 4.89 6.38 -1.16
CA GLU A 110 3.57 6.87 -1.56
C GLU A 110 2.56 5.72 -1.57
N ARG A 111 2.95 4.54 -2.07
CA ARG A 111 2.15 3.31 -1.98
C ARG A 111 1.81 2.93 -0.54
N GLU A 112 2.78 3.04 0.37
CA GLU A 112 2.53 2.75 1.78
C GLU A 112 1.58 3.76 2.44
N ILE A 113 1.61 5.04 2.05
CA ILE A 113 0.60 6.01 2.49
C ILE A 113 -0.79 5.64 1.96
N VAL A 114 -0.91 5.27 0.68
CA VAL A 114 -2.18 4.80 0.09
C VAL A 114 -2.70 3.57 0.84
N ASN A 115 -1.83 2.60 1.14
CA ASN A 115 -2.15 1.42 1.94
C ASN A 115 -2.68 1.81 3.33
N VAL A 116 -2.00 2.73 4.02
CA VAL A 116 -2.43 3.23 5.33
C VAL A 116 -3.82 3.86 5.24
N VAL A 117 -4.07 4.71 4.24
CA VAL A 117 -5.37 5.39 4.07
C VAL A 117 -6.48 4.37 3.84
N ILE A 118 -6.32 3.49 2.86
CA ILE A 118 -7.41 2.59 2.48
C ILE A 118 -7.74 1.58 3.58
N LEU A 119 -6.70 1.04 4.24
CA LEU A 119 -6.87 0.10 5.36
C LEU A 119 -7.44 0.79 6.60
N PHE A 120 -7.13 2.07 6.80
CA PHE A 120 -7.74 2.89 7.84
C PHE A 120 -9.23 3.12 7.54
N ILE A 121 -9.57 3.51 6.32
CA ILE A 121 -10.97 3.72 5.89
C ILE A 121 -11.79 2.44 6.08
N GLN A 122 -11.30 1.32 5.56
CA GLN A 122 -11.98 0.01 5.60
C GLN A 122 -11.94 -0.69 6.97
N GLY A 123 -11.16 -0.21 7.94
CA GLY A 123 -11.13 -0.78 9.29
C GLY A 123 -10.26 -2.02 9.48
N TYR A 124 -9.38 -2.35 8.53
CA TYR A 124 -8.51 -3.52 8.59
C TYR A 124 -7.29 -3.32 9.51
N ARG A 125 -7.53 -3.31 10.82
CA ARG A 125 -6.53 -2.95 11.87
C ARG A 125 -5.21 -3.72 11.78
N LYS A 126 -5.25 -5.04 11.53
CA LYS A 126 -4.04 -5.89 11.50
C LYS A 126 -3.10 -5.49 10.35
N GLN A 127 -3.67 -5.31 9.16
CA GLN A 127 -2.96 -4.90 7.96
C GLN A 127 -2.52 -3.43 8.08
N LEU A 128 -3.40 -2.54 8.56
CA LEU A 128 -3.09 -1.13 8.81
C LEU A 128 -1.83 -0.99 9.67
N TYR A 129 -1.73 -1.77 10.75
CA TYR A 129 -0.55 -1.74 11.63
C TYR A 129 0.74 -2.12 10.91
N SER A 130 0.67 -3.11 10.01
CA SER A 130 1.81 -3.56 9.21
C SER A 130 2.26 -2.48 8.22
N HIS A 131 1.32 -1.78 7.57
CA HIS A 131 1.63 -0.72 6.61
C HIS A 131 2.01 0.61 7.27
N LEU A 132 1.54 0.92 8.50
CA LEU A 132 2.09 2.03 9.27
C LEU A 132 3.59 1.80 9.55
N ARG A 133 4.00 0.57 9.83
CA ARG A 133 5.43 0.22 9.99
C ARG A 133 6.18 0.28 8.68
N GLY A 134 5.60 -0.24 7.59
CA GLY A 134 6.20 -0.20 6.26
C GLY A 134 6.41 1.23 5.76
N ALA A 135 5.43 2.11 5.96
CA ALA A 135 5.54 3.54 5.69
C ALA A 135 6.71 4.18 6.45
N LEU A 136 6.82 3.95 7.76
CA LEU A 136 7.95 4.45 8.56
C LEU A 136 9.30 3.90 8.07
N ARG A 137 9.37 2.63 7.69
CA ARG A 137 10.59 2.00 7.13
C ARG A 137 10.98 2.57 5.79
N SER A 138 10.00 3.01 5.00
CA SER A 138 10.24 3.70 3.73
C SER A 138 10.67 5.16 3.88
N GLY A 139 10.72 5.67 5.12
CA GLY A 139 11.14 7.05 5.43
C GLY A 139 10.02 8.08 5.35
N VAL A 140 8.76 7.66 5.49
CA VAL A 140 7.64 8.57 5.78
C VAL A 140 7.72 8.99 7.23
N GLN A 141 7.51 10.27 7.53
CA GLN A 141 7.54 10.77 8.89
C GLN A 141 6.24 10.46 9.63
N ARG A 142 6.33 10.25 10.96
CA ARG A 142 5.13 10.02 11.79
C ARG A 142 4.13 11.16 11.68
N VAL A 143 4.59 12.41 11.61
CA VAL A 143 3.73 13.58 11.47
C VAL A 143 2.94 13.55 10.15
N GLU A 144 3.55 13.09 9.06
CA GLU A 144 2.88 12.94 7.76
C GLU A 144 1.76 11.90 7.85
N LEU A 145 2.03 10.74 8.45
CA LEU A 145 1.01 9.69 8.67
C LEU A 145 -0.11 10.17 9.61
N ALA A 146 0.22 10.88 10.69
CA ALA A 146 -0.78 11.42 11.59
C ALA A 146 -1.68 12.44 10.90
N ASN A 147 -1.11 13.30 10.05
CA ASN A 147 -1.89 14.27 9.27
C ASN A 147 -2.84 13.57 8.30
N VAL A 148 -2.35 12.60 7.54
CA VAL A 148 -3.19 11.82 6.61
C VAL A 148 -4.34 11.13 7.34
N LEU A 149 -4.08 10.49 8.49
CA LEU A 149 -5.13 9.87 9.31
C LEU A 149 -6.17 10.89 9.82
N ARG A 150 -5.77 12.12 10.16
CA ARG A 150 -6.71 13.18 10.54
C ARG A 150 -7.54 13.63 9.35
N TYR A 151 -6.91 13.86 8.20
CA TYR A 151 -7.60 14.30 6.98
C TYR A 151 -8.64 13.29 6.51
N THR A 152 -8.35 11.99 6.63
CA THR A 152 -9.27 10.93 6.20
C THR A 152 -10.15 10.40 7.34
N GLY A 153 -10.10 11.03 8.53
CA GLY A 153 -10.78 10.55 9.73
C GLY A 153 -12.29 10.47 9.58
N SER A 154 -12.90 11.43 8.89
CA SER A 154 -14.36 11.46 8.64
C SER A 154 -14.84 10.36 7.69
N LEU A 155 -13.95 9.77 6.90
CA LEU A 155 -14.26 8.69 5.96
C LEU A 155 -14.07 7.31 6.57
N SER A 156 -13.46 7.22 7.76
CA SER A 156 -13.01 5.96 8.33
C SER A 156 -13.98 5.37 9.33
N SER A 157 -14.05 4.04 9.32
CA SER A 157 -14.68 3.23 10.37
C SER A 157 -13.89 3.18 11.69
N LEU A 158 -12.66 3.70 11.71
CA LEU A 158 -11.78 3.74 12.88
C LEU A 158 -11.59 5.17 13.38
N ASP A 159 -11.52 5.33 14.71
CA ASP A 159 -11.16 6.62 15.31
C ASP A 159 -9.69 6.99 14.99
N ALA A 160 -9.49 8.11 14.29
CA ALA A 160 -8.18 8.63 13.92
C ALA A 160 -7.29 8.86 15.16
N LYS A 161 -7.85 9.39 16.26
CA LYS A 161 -7.08 9.66 17.48
C LYS A 161 -6.52 8.37 18.09
N SER A 162 -7.29 7.29 18.05
CA SER A 162 -6.87 5.97 18.52
C SER A 162 -5.76 5.38 17.65
N VAL A 163 -5.86 5.51 16.32
CA VAL A 163 -4.81 5.02 15.41
C VAL A 163 -3.53 5.84 15.55
N ILE A 164 -3.62 7.16 15.74
CA ILE A 164 -2.45 8.03 15.96
C ILE A 164 -1.72 7.67 17.27
N ARG A 165 -2.45 7.40 18.36
CA ARG A 165 -1.86 6.89 19.61
C ARG A 165 -1.12 5.57 19.42
N ILE A 166 -1.60 4.69 18.53
CA ILE A 166 -0.90 3.46 18.17
C ILE A 166 0.35 3.79 17.35
N LEU A 167 0.24 4.69 16.37
CA LEU A 167 1.34 5.13 15.53
C LEU A 167 2.51 5.66 16.35
N GLU A 168 2.27 6.44 17.41
CA GLU A 168 3.32 6.94 18.31
C GLU A 168 4.12 5.80 18.97
N LYS A 169 3.45 4.71 19.33
CA LYS A 169 4.04 3.53 19.98
C LYS A 169 4.68 2.55 18.99
N ILE A 170 4.50 2.72 17.68
CA ILE A 170 5.10 1.83 16.69
C ILE A 170 6.61 1.99 16.70
N ASN A 171 7.34 0.97 17.12
CA ASN A 171 8.76 0.87 16.80
C ASN A 171 8.91 0.42 15.34
N ALA A 172 9.39 1.30 14.47
CA ALA A 172 9.65 0.98 13.06
C ALA A 172 10.68 -0.17 12.90
N ARG A 173 11.51 -0.43 13.91
CA ARG A 173 12.45 -1.56 13.95
C ARG A 173 11.92 -2.78 14.74
N GLY A 174 10.79 -2.64 15.44
CA GLY A 174 10.19 -3.70 16.26
C GLY A 174 9.38 -4.73 15.47
N ALA A 175 9.12 -5.89 16.06
CA ALA A 175 8.35 -6.98 15.44
C ALA A 175 6.84 -6.68 15.42
N PRO A 176 6.08 -6.92 14.32
CA PRO A 176 4.61 -6.93 14.37
C PRO A 176 4.08 -8.00 15.32
N ARG A 177 2.97 -7.69 16.01
CA ARG A 177 2.22 -8.71 16.76
C ARG A 177 1.70 -9.74 15.74
N PRO A 178 1.86 -11.05 15.98
CA PRO A 178 1.34 -12.08 15.08
C PRO A 178 -0.19 -12.01 14.99
N PHE A 179 -0.71 -12.61 13.92
CA PHE A 179 -2.14 -12.76 13.63
C PHE A 179 -2.88 -13.49 14.75
#